data_AF-A0A8T4KWN3-F1
#
_entry.id   AF-A0A8T4KWN3-F1
#
_cell.length_a   1.000
_cell.length_b   1.000
_cell.length_c   1.000
_cell.angle_alpha   90.00
_cell.angle_beta   90.00
_cell.angle_gamma   90.00
#
_symmetry.space_group_name_H-M   'P 1'
#
loop_
_entity.id
_entity.type
_entity.pdbx_description
1 polymer ?
#
loop_
_entity_poly.entity_id
_entity_poly.type
_entity_poly.pdbx_seq_one_letter_code
_entity_poly.pdbx_strand_id
1 'polypeptide(L)'
;MQEATFWHKERNGIRCDLCARNCFITKDKKGFCQVRVNKDNKLLTLNYGKLNSVYIDKIERKPLFHFYPGSSTLSMTANGCNMQSNFCCPDEISHDKVEGKEYTPEQIVKLAEESNVRSISYTYSEPTIYFEFMYKVAKLAHRSNIANVMVTNCYMTEEMIKKIFKYLDASVVEIKASLDPEFYKKFMTVDNTEIIFQNLRQLKKQRIFVEISNTIIPQIGDNVEQCRKFAERITTDLESEIPFHVVQFQPGSKTTEFPATPIATLEKCMDEVKKAGIRYVYIGNVAEHEANNTYCYNCREPLIQRSNGALKKSQLSKDRCPNCGLKINFIVDK
;
A
#
# COMPACT_ATOMS: atom_id res chain seq x y z
N MET A 1 11.41 2.57 -22.54
CA MET A 1 10.42 3.68 -22.47
C MET A 1 9.14 3.22 -23.15
N GLN A 2 7.98 3.69 -22.70
CA GLN A 2 6.67 3.31 -23.23
C GLN A 2 5.75 4.54 -23.22
N GLU A 3 4.82 4.65 -24.17
CA GLU A 3 3.78 5.69 -24.15
C GLU A 3 2.83 5.48 -22.96
N ALA A 4 2.57 6.55 -22.21
CA ALA A 4 1.71 6.55 -21.03
C ALA A 4 0.23 6.42 -21.41
N THR A 5 -0.58 5.88 -20.49
CA THR A 5 -2.01 5.62 -20.75
C THR A 5 -2.93 6.79 -20.37
N PHE A 6 -2.63 7.51 -19.28
CA PHE A 6 -3.53 8.54 -18.73
C PHE A 6 -2.98 9.94 -18.94
N TRP A 7 -3.34 10.56 -20.06
CA TRP A 7 -3.00 11.94 -20.34
C TRP A 7 -3.83 12.51 -21.49
N HIS A 8 -3.86 13.83 -21.57
CA HIS A 8 -4.40 14.55 -22.73
C HIS A 8 -3.54 15.75 -23.08
N LYS A 9 -3.62 16.18 -24.34
CA LYS A 9 -2.93 17.39 -24.81
C LYS A 9 -3.67 18.63 -24.32
N GLU A 10 -2.89 19.60 -23.88
CA GLU A 10 -3.34 20.97 -23.61
C GLU A 10 -2.52 21.93 -24.50
N ARG A 11 -2.95 23.19 -24.62
CA ARG A 11 -2.38 24.17 -25.58
C ARG A 11 -0.85 24.25 -25.56
N ASN A 12 -0.24 24.20 -24.38
CA ASN A 12 1.20 24.43 -24.19
C ASN A 12 1.93 23.23 -23.55
N GLY A 13 1.32 22.05 -23.56
CA GLY A 13 1.88 20.90 -22.86
C GLY A 13 0.94 19.71 -22.78
N ILE A 14 1.22 18.84 -21.83
CA ILE A 14 0.42 17.64 -21.57
C ILE A 14 -0.03 17.65 -20.12
N ARG A 15 -1.30 17.32 -19.89
CA ARG A 15 -1.80 17.00 -18.56
C ARG A 15 -1.67 15.51 -18.32
N CYS A 16 -1.03 15.12 -17.23
CA CYS A 16 -0.97 13.72 -16.78
C CYS A 16 -2.12 13.44 -15.81
N ASP A 17 -3.00 12.50 -16.16
CA ASP A 17 -4.23 12.18 -15.39
C ASP A 17 -4.10 10.87 -14.59
N LEU A 18 -2.87 10.37 -14.43
CA LEU A 18 -2.58 9.09 -13.78
C LEU A 18 -2.79 9.14 -12.26
N CYS A 19 -2.42 10.25 -11.65
CA CYS A 19 -2.44 10.42 -10.20
C CYS A 19 -2.94 11.80 -9.80
N ALA A 20 -3.32 11.97 -8.54
CA ALA A 20 -3.97 13.19 -8.05
C ALA A 20 -3.09 14.46 -8.12
N ARG A 21 -1.81 14.33 -8.50
CA ARG A 21 -0.95 15.49 -8.84
C ARG A 21 -1.45 16.27 -10.07
N ASN A 22 -2.11 15.61 -11.02
CA ASN A 22 -2.57 16.22 -12.28
C ASN A 22 -1.53 17.14 -12.95
N CYS A 23 -0.28 16.68 -13.04
CA CYS A 23 0.85 17.49 -13.48
C CYS A 23 0.62 18.05 -14.89
N PHE A 24 0.84 19.36 -15.06
CA PHE A 24 1.05 19.97 -16.37
C PHE A 24 2.53 19.86 -16.75
N ILE A 25 2.83 19.23 -17.88
CA ILE A 25 4.19 18.91 -18.30
C ILE A 25 4.44 19.53 -19.68
N THR A 26 5.27 20.57 -19.71
CA THR A 26 5.72 21.23 -20.94
C THR A 26 6.74 20.37 -21.70
N LYS A 27 7.00 20.71 -22.96
CA LYS A 27 7.89 19.94 -23.84
C LYS A 27 9.27 19.71 -23.19
N ASP A 28 9.76 18.48 -23.28
CA ASP A 28 11.05 18.00 -22.76
C ASP A 28 11.21 18.11 -21.23
N LYS A 29 10.12 18.37 -20.50
CA LYS A 29 10.09 18.36 -19.03
C LYS A 29 9.54 17.06 -18.47
N LYS A 30 9.83 16.83 -17.20
CA LYS A 30 9.33 15.72 -16.40
C LYS A 30 8.22 16.18 -15.45
N GLY A 31 7.30 15.27 -15.14
CA GLY A 31 6.35 15.47 -14.03
C GLY A 31 7.02 15.30 -12.67
N PHE A 32 6.25 15.55 -11.60
CA PHE A 32 6.72 15.49 -10.21
C PHE A 32 7.46 14.17 -9.87
N CYS A 33 6.93 13.05 -10.34
CA CYS A 33 7.49 11.71 -10.09
C CYS A 33 8.79 11.39 -10.84
N GLN A 34 9.30 12.31 -11.67
CA GLN A 34 10.55 12.21 -12.43
C GLN A 34 10.63 11.10 -13.48
N VAL A 35 9.62 10.24 -13.60
CA VAL A 35 9.57 9.16 -14.61
C VAL A 35 8.60 9.41 -15.77
N ARG A 36 7.74 10.44 -15.65
CA ARG A 36 6.83 10.86 -16.72
C ARG A 36 7.45 12.02 -17.46
N VAL A 37 7.68 11.88 -18.76
CA VAL A 37 8.32 12.91 -19.60
C VAL A 37 7.45 13.24 -20.80
N ASN A 38 7.27 14.53 -21.09
CA ASN A 38 6.66 14.95 -22.35
C ASN A 38 7.75 15.02 -23.41
N LYS A 39 7.75 14.06 -24.33
CA LYS A 39 8.67 14.01 -25.46
C LYS A 39 7.87 13.87 -26.75
N ASP A 40 8.20 14.69 -27.75
CA ASP A 40 7.52 14.69 -29.05
C ASP A 40 5.98 14.84 -28.94
N ASN A 41 5.52 15.66 -27.99
CA ASN A 41 4.10 15.86 -27.67
C ASN A 41 3.34 14.58 -27.31
N LYS A 42 4.05 13.62 -26.70
CA LYS A 42 3.51 12.42 -26.09
C LYS A 42 4.03 12.28 -24.66
N LEU A 43 3.17 11.83 -23.76
CA LEU A 43 3.63 11.48 -22.43
C LEU A 43 4.23 10.07 -22.47
N LEU A 44 5.50 9.97 -22.10
CA LEU A 44 6.21 8.69 -22.00
C LEU A 44 6.51 8.37 -20.54
N THR A 45 6.54 7.08 -20.22
CA THR A 45 7.10 6.57 -18.97
C THR A 45 8.53 6.03 -19.19
N LEU A 46 9.42 6.43 -18.30
CA LEU A 46 10.84 6.06 -18.31
C LEU A 46 11.12 4.75 -17.58
N ASN A 47 10.26 4.35 -16.63
CA ASN A 47 10.48 3.20 -15.74
C ASN A 47 9.78 1.90 -16.18
N TYR A 48 9.19 1.87 -17.38
CA TYR A 48 8.53 0.66 -17.88
C TYR A 48 9.51 -0.52 -17.95
N GLY A 49 9.21 -1.56 -17.16
CA GLY A 49 10.03 -2.77 -17.06
C GLY A 49 11.36 -2.59 -16.34
N LYS A 50 11.65 -1.42 -15.77
CA LYS A 50 12.88 -1.15 -15.02
C LYS A 50 12.62 -1.25 -13.53
N LEU A 51 13.01 -2.37 -12.93
CA LEU A 51 12.71 -2.68 -11.54
C LEU A 51 13.97 -2.59 -10.68
N ASN A 52 13.90 -1.85 -9.58
CA ASN A 52 15.02 -1.71 -8.65
C ASN A 52 15.21 -2.97 -7.80
N SER A 53 14.11 -3.64 -7.45
CA SER A 53 14.14 -4.91 -6.74
C SER A 53 13.01 -5.82 -7.21
N VAL A 54 13.33 -7.12 -7.22
CA VAL A 54 12.40 -8.23 -7.45
C VAL A 54 12.83 -9.36 -6.52
N TYR A 55 12.02 -9.68 -5.52
CA TYR A 55 12.34 -10.72 -4.55
C TYR A 55 11.10 -11.27 -3.84
N ILE A 56 11.25 -12.43 -3.22
CA ILE A 56 10.15 -13.10 -2.50
C ILE A 56 10.12 -12.61 -1.06
N ASP A 57 8.95 -12.23 -0.59
CA ASP A 57 8.68 -11.85 0.80
C ASP A 57 7.48 -12.65 1.34
N LYS A 58 7.24 -12.54 2.65
CA LYS A 58 5.98 -13.00 3.26
C LYS A 58 4.89 -11.94 3.13
N ILE A 59 3.65 -12.39 3.00
CA ILE A 59 2.51 -11.47 2.84
C ILE A 59 2.33 -10.57 4.08
N GLU A 60 2.70 -11.07 5.26
CA GLU A 60 2.72 -10.30 6.51
C GLU A 60 3.67 -9.10 6.48
N ARG A 61 4.71 -9.10 5.64
CA ARG A 61 5.58 -7.94 5.46
C ARG A 61 4.93 -6.81 4.65
N LYS A 62 3.79 -7.06 4.00
CA LYS A 62 2.99 -6.06 3.26
C LYS A 62 1.89 -5.43 4.10
N PRO A 63 2.04 -5.43 5.43
CA PRO A 63 0.93 -5.42 6.41
C PRO A 63 -0.42 -5.98 5.92
N LEU A 64 -0.41 -7.17 5.30
CA LEU A 64 -1.62 -7.79 4.77
C LEU A 64 -1.91 -9.10 5.53
N PHE A 65 -2.44 -8.95 6.75
CA PHE A 65 -2.58 -10.04 7.73
C PHE A 65 -3.78 -10.94 7.48
N HIS A 66 -4.77 -10.46 6.73
CA HIS A 66 -6.03 -11.14 6.49
C HIS A 66 -6.18 -11.66 5.06
N PHE A 67 -5.16 -11.53 4.22
CA PHE A 67 -5.15 -12.02 2.85
C PHE A 67 -4.05 -13.06 2.64
N TYR A 68 -4.46 -14.31 2.41
CA TYR A 68 -3.61 -15.51 2.34
C TYR A 68 -2.55 -15.57 3.47
N PRO A 69 -2.95 -15.55 4.75
CA PRO A 69 -1.99 -15.54 5.86
C PRO A 69 -0.97 -16.70 5.77
N GLY A 70 0.31 -16.40 5.96
CA GLY A 70 1.45 -17.33 5.87
C GLY A 70 2.01 -17.54 4.47
N SER A 71 1.30 -17.07 3.43
CA SER A 71 1.73 -17.20 2.05
C SER A 71 2.93 -16.32 1.72
N SER A 72 3.59 -16.64 0.60
CA SER A 72 4.67 -15.84 0.03
C SER A 72 4.16 -15.02 -1.15
N THR A 73 4.77 -13.86 -1.37
CA THR A 73 4.49 -12.94 -2.48
C THR A 73 5.77 -12.56 -3.21
N LEU A 74 5.72 -12.46 -4.54
CA LEU A 74 6.79 -11.85 -5.31
C LEU A 74 6.64 -10.33 -5.26
N SER A 75 7.55 -9.66 -4.58
CA SER A 75 7.56 -8.21 -4.45
C SER A 75 8.36 -7.57 -5.58
N MET A 76 7.86 -6.46 -6.12
CA MET A 76 8.60 -5.62 -7.06
C MET A 76 8.43 -4.14 -6.78
N THR A 77 9.46 -3.37 -7.14
CA THR A 77 9.47 -1.91 -7.09
C THR A 77 10.16 -1.32 -8.31
N ALA A 78 9.75 -0.13 -8.70
CA ALA A 78 10.36 0.67 -9.74
C ALA A 78 10.55 2.12 -9.27
N ASN A 79 11.42 2.87 -9.95
CA ASN A 79 11.69 4.26 -9.60
C ASN A 79 10.45 5.16 -9.70
N GLY A 80 10.39 6.16 -8.82
CA GLY A 80 9.43 7.26 -8.86
C GLY A 80 8.35 7.18 -7.78
N CYS A 81 7.86 8.35 -7.36
CA CYS A 81 6.76 8.48 -6.41
C CYS A 81 5.95 9.75 -6.73
N ASN A 82 4.64 9.73 -6.47
CA ASN A 82 3.75 10.90 -6.57
C ASN A 82 3.74 11.74 -5.28
N MET A 83 4.40 11.30 -4.21
CA MET A 83 4.59 12.01 -2.95
C MET A 83 6.08 12.21 -2.69
N GLN A 84 6.44 13.24 -1.94
CA GLN A 84 7.80 13.45 -1.47
C GLN A 84 7.78 13.47 0.04
N SER A 85 8.26 12.39 0.66
CA SER A 85 8.26 12.22 2.10
C SER A 85 9.67 12.21 2.64
N ASN A 86 9.89 12.96 3.72
CA ASN A 86 11.16 12.94 4.46
C ASN A 86 11.37 11.65 5.28
N PHE A 87 10.39 10.73 5.27
CA PHE A 87 10.36 9.51 6.09
C PHE A 87 10.52 8.22 5.28
N CYS A 88 10.73 8.32 3.96
CA CYS A 88 10.91 7.14 3.10
C CYS A 88 12.34 6.59 3.18
N CYS A 89 12.48 5.27 3.06
CA CYS A 89 13.78 4.62 2.94
C CYS A 89 14.53 5.16 1.71
N PRO A 90 15.74 5.72 1.88
CA PRO A 90 16.45 6.40 0.81
C PRO A 90 16.88 5.53 -0.37
N ASP A 91 17.12 4.25 -0.13
CA ASP A 91 17.68 3.32 -1.13
C ASP A 91 16.62 2.81 -2.11
N GLU A 92 15.33 3.09 -1.86
CA GLU A 92 14.21 2.55 -2.63
C GLU A 92 13.65 3.54 -3.67
N ILE A 93 13.98 4.85 -3.57
CA ILE A 93 13.38 5.90 -4.41
C ILE A 93 14.46 6.89 -4.88
N SER A 94 15.20 6.54 -5.93
CA SER A 94 15.99 7.55 -6.67
C SER A 94 15.05 8.38 -7.54
N HIS A 95 15.00 9.68 -7.27
CA HIS A 95 14.26 10.67 -8.05
C HIS A 95 15.04 11.17 -9.27
N ASP A 96 16.37 11.07 -9.26
CA ASP A 96 17.21 11.74 -10.27
C ASP A 96 17.50 10.86 -11.48
N LYS A 97 17.57 9.54 -11.28
CA LYS A 97 17.90 8.58 -12.34
C LYS A 97 17.00 7.35 -12.28
N VAL A 98 16.44 6.98 -13.43
CA VAL A 98 15.70 5.74 -13.59
C VAL A 98 16.70 4.61 -13.81
N GLU A 99 16.83 3.77 -12.80
CA GLU A 99 17.74 2.62 -12.77
C GLU A 99 16.93 1.34 -12.57
N GLY A 100 17.62 0.22 -12.41
CA GLY A 100 16.98 -1.08 -12.23
C GLY A 100 17.20 -2.02 -13.40
N LYS A 101 17.00 -3.30 -13.11
CA LYS A 101 17.13 -4.39 -14.07
C LYS A 101 15.88 -4.44 -14.96
N GLU A 102 16.10 -4.72 -16.23
CA GLU A 102 15.00 -4.82 -17.19
C GLU A 102 14.30 -6.18 -17.08
N TYR A 103 12.98 -6.13 -17.01
CA TYR A 103 12.09 -7.28 -17.01
C TYR A 103 10.95 -7.06 -17.99
N THR A 104 10.51 -8.13 -18.66
CA THR A 104 9.22 -8.17 -19.34
C THR A 104 8.11 -8.59 -18.38
N PRO A 105 6.84 -8.25 -18.65
CA PRO A 105 5.72 -8.72 -17.83
C PRO A 105 5.66 -10.25 -17.72
N GLU A 106 5.99 -10.96 -18.80
CA GLU A 106 6.00 -12.43 -18.85
C GLU A 106 7.09 -13.02 -17.96
N GLN A 107 8.28 -12.40 -17.91
CA GLN A 107 9.36 -12.83 -17.01
C GLN A 107 8.95 -12.73 -15.54
N ILE A 108 8.23 -11.67 -15.17
CA ILE A 108 7.74 -11.49 -13.79
C ILE A 108 6.73 -12.56 -13.40
N VAL A 109 5.76 -12.86 -14.28
CA VAL A 109 4.77 -13.90 -14.00
C VAL A 109 5.42 -15.27 -13.95
N LYS A 110 6.33 -15.57 -14.89
CA LYS A 110 7.11 -16.80 -14.88
C LYS A 110 7.91 -16.97 -13.58
N LEU A 111 8.58 -15.92 -13.11
CA LEU A 111 9.28 -15.96 -11.82
C LEU A 111 8.33 -16.25 -10.66
N ALA A 112 7.13 -15.67 -10.66
CA ALA A 112 6.13 -15.93 -9.64
C ALA A 112 5.63 -17.39 -9.67
N GLU A 113 5.39 -17.96 -10.85
CA GLU A 113 5.03 -19.36 -11.04
C GLU A 113 6.15 -20.31 -10.56
N GLU A 114 7.38 -20.08 -11.01
CA GLU A 114 8.56 -20.88 -10.64
C GLU A 114 8.85 -20.81 -9.13
N SER A 115 8.51 -19.69 -8.50
CA SER A 115 8.67 -19.48 -7.06
C SER A 115 7.50 -20.00 -6.22
N ASN A 116 6.44 -20.51 -6.87
CA ASN A 116 5.20 -20.98 -6.24
C ASN A 116 4.64 -19.97 -5.21
N VAL A 117 4.67 -18.67 -5.55
CA VAL A 117 4.08 -17.62 -4.70
C VAL A 117 2.59 -17.51 -4.92
N ARG A 118 1.85 -17.08 -3.89
CA ARG A 118 0.40 -16.94 -3.99
C ARG A 118 -0.02 -15.66 -4.69
N SER A 119 0.82 -14.65 -4.61
CA SER A 119 0.56 -13.31 -5.12
C SER A 119 1.82 -12.61 -5.62
N ILE A 120 1.59 -11.52 -6.36
CA ILE A 120 2.58 -10.53 -6.75
C ILE A 120 2.22 -9.22 -6.04
N SER A 121 3.18 -8.62 -5.35
CA SER A 121 3.03 -7.35 -4.63
C SER A 121 3.79 -6.23 -5.33
N TYR A 122 3.07 -5.21 -5.77
CA TYR A 122 3.62 -3.94 -6.24
C TYR A 122 3.78 -3.01 -5.03
N THR A 123 5.01 -2.66 -4.64
CA THR A 123 5.29 -2.11 -3.28
C THR A 123 6.62 -1.34 -3.19
N TYR A 124 6.98 -0.91 -1.97
CA TYR A 124 8.12 -0.08 -1.54
C TYR A 124 8.12 1.36 -2.08
N SER A 125 8.12 1.52 -3.40
CA SER A 125 7.80 2.81 -4.03
C SER A 125 6.29 2.90 -4.28
N GLU A 126 5.84 3.86 -5.10
CA GLU A 126 4.41 4.02 -5.41
C GLU A 126 4.01 3.31 -6.72
N PRO A 127 3.21 2.22 -6.67
CA PRO A 127 2.82 1.45 -7.85
C PRO A 127 2.02 2.20 -8.90
N THR A 128 1.30 3.25 -8.50
CA THR A 128 0.61 4.15 -9.44
C THR A 128 1.58 4.66 -10.50
N ILE A 129 2.84 4.91 -10.16
CA ILE A 129 3.80 5.56 -11.04
C ILE A 129 4.33 4.65 -12.16
N TYR A 130 4.37 3.34 -11.97
CA TYR A 130 4.75 2.35 -13.00
C TYR A 130 3.55 1.55 -13.53
N PHE A 131 2.38 2.19 -13.56
CA PHE A 131 1.09 1.62 -13.95
C PHE A 131 1.11 0.76 -15.23
N GLU A 132 1.71 1.23 -16.34
CA GLU A 132 1.61 0.51 -17.62
C GLU A 132 2.31 -0.86 -17.57
N PHE A 133 3.38 -0.98 -16.79
CA PHE A 133 4.06 -2.25 -16.59
C PHE A 133 3.26 -3.13 -15.61
N MET A 134 2.89 -2.57 -14.45
CA MET A 134 2.04 -3.24 -13.45
C MET A 134 0.76 -3.79 -14.07
N TYR A 135 0.07 -3.01 -14.89
CA TYR A 135 -1.20 -3.40 -15.52
C TYR A 135 -1.04 -4.62 -16.43
N LYS A 136 0.08 -4.72 -17.17
CA LYS A 136 0.37 -5.89 -18.01
C LYS A 136 0.71 -7.11 -17.17
N VAL A 137 1.52 -6.95 -16.13
CA VAL A 137 1.81 -8.02 -15.17
C VAL A 137 0.52 -8.53 -14.53
N ALA A 138 -0.33 -7.64 -14.02
CA ALA A 138 -1.57 -8.00 -13.34
C ALA A 138 -2.52 -8.81 -14.22
N LYS A 139 -2.65 -8.44 -15.50
CA LYS A 139 -3.43 -9.20 -16.48
C LYS A 139 -2.90 -10.61 -16.70
N LEU A 140 -1.58 -10.77 -16.77
CA LEU A 140 -0.95 -12.08 -16.98
C LEU A 140 -1.00 -12.94 -15.71
N ALA A 141 -0.75 -12.34 -14.54
CA ALA A 141 -0.83 -12.99 -13.24
C ALA A 141 -2.24 -13.53 -12.97
N HIS A 142 -3.27 -12.73 -13.25
CA HIS A 142 -4.66 -13.15 -13.09
C HIS A 142 -5.02 -14.34 -14.01
N ARG A 143 -4.46 -14.43 -15.23
CA ARG A 143 -4.64 -15.60 -16.11
C ARG A 143 -3.97 -16.86 -15.56
N SER A 144 -2.96 -16.69 -14.73
CA SER A 144 -2.15 -17.75 -14.12
C SER A 144 -2.60 -18.05 -12.68
N ASN A 145 -3.77 -17.53 -12.27
CA ASN A 145 -4.35 -17.69 -10.92
C ASN A 145 -3.45 -17.18 -9.77
N ILE A 146 -2.58 -16.21 -10.07
CA ILE A 146 -1.71 -15.52 -9.09
C ILE A 146 -2.39 -14.20 -8.74
N ALA A 147 -2.59 -13.97 -7.45
CA ALA A 147 -3.26 -12.77 -6.96
C ALA A 147 -2.38 -11.52 -7.09
N ASN A 148 -3.00 -10.36 -7.27
CA ASN A 148 -2.32 -9.08 -7.37
C ASN A 148 -2.58 -8.23 -6.13
N VAL A 149 -1.49 -7.72 -5.54
CA VAL A 149 -1.51 -6.90 -4.33
C VAL A 149 -0.85 -5.55 -4.62
N MET A 150 -1.53 -4.46 -4.30
CA MET A 150 -0.98 -3.10 -4.44
C MET A 150 -0.78 -2.45 -3.07
N VAL A 151 0.46 -2.20 -2.68
CA VAL A 151 0.80 -1.43 -1.48
C VAL A 151 1.07 0.00 -1.91
N THR A 152 0.23 0.94 -1.51
CA THR A 152 0.14 2.28 -2.14
C THR A 152 -0.24 3.36 -1.15
N ASN A 153 0.19 4.59 -1.41
CA ASN A 153 -0.28 5.78 -0.71
C ASN A 153 -1.68 6.25 -1.18
N CYS A 154 -2.25 5.57 -2.19
CA CYS A 154 -3.59 5.79 -2.72
C CYS A 154 -3.86 7.20 -3.27
N TYR A 155 -2.81 7.98 -3.57
CA TYR A 155 -2.89 9.32 -4.18
C TYR A 155 -2.99 9.25 -5.71
N MET A 156 -3.98 8.52 -6.18
CA MET A 156 -4.22 8.20 -7.60
C MET A 156 -5.52 8.84 -8.11
N THR A 157 -5.84 8.66 -9.40
CA THR A 157 -7.14 9.06 -9.95
C THR A 157 -8.14 7.91 -9.95
N GLU A 158 -9.44 8.23 -9.88
CA GLU A 158 -10.51 7.22 -9.95
C GLU A 158 -10.45 6.41 -11.25
N GLU A 159 -10.07 7.06 -12.36
CA GLU A 159 -9.93 6.44 -13.67
C GLU A 159 -8.84 5.37 -13.71
N MET A 160 -7.74 5.56 -12.98
CA MET A 160 -6.70 4.54 -12.82
C MET A 160 -7.28 3.31 -12.11
N ILE A 161 -8.01 3.49 -11.00
CA ILE A 161 -8.63 2.39 -10.25
C ILE A 161 -9.63 1.64 -11.15
N LYS A 162 -10.50 2.36 -11.85
CA LYS A 162 -11.46 1.79 -12.82
C LYS A 162 -10.78 1.00 -13.94
N LYS A 163 -9.54 1.31 -14.29
CA LYS A 163 -8.81 0.58 -15.32
C LYS A 163 -8.27 -0.75 -14.81
N ILE A 164 -7.77 -0.81 -13.57
CA ILE A 164 -7.08 -1.98 -13.03
C ILE A 164 -7.94 -2.89 -12.16
N PHE A 165 -9.07 -2.43 -11.61
CA PHE A 165 -9.79 -3.14 -10.54
C PHE A 165 -10.10 -4.63 -10.84
N LYS A 166 -10.37 -4.99 -12.10
CA LYS A 166 -10.64 -6.38 -12.51
C LYS A 166 -9.47 -7.33 -12.30
N TYR A 167 -8.27 -6.81 -12.10
CA TYR A 167 -7.03 -7.56 -11.96
C TYR A 167 -6.34 -7.28 -10.63
N LEU A 168 -6.98 -6.55 -9.70
CA LEU A 168 -6.41 -6.23 -8.40
C LEU A 168 -7.23 -6.93 -7.32
N ASP A 169 -6.60 -7.83 -6.57
CA ASP A 169 -7.28 -8.66 -5.57
C ASP A 169 -7.24 -8.02 -4.18
N ALA A 170 -6.11 -7.40 -3.83
CA ALA A 170 -5.94 -6.72 -2.56
C ALA A 170 -5.12 -5.43 -2.68
N SER A 171 -5.31 -4.54 -1.71
CA SER A 171 -4.49 -3.34 -1.54
C SER A 171 -4.24 -3.06 -0.07
N VAL A 172 -3.01 -2.65 0.23
CA VAL A 172 -2.70 -1.98 1.50
C VAL A 172 -2.54 -0.51 1.22
N VAL A 173 -3.37 0.29 1.89
CA VAL A 173 -3.30 1.74 1.78
C VAL A 173 -2.45 2.27 2.93
N GLU A 174 -1.29 2.78 2.57
CA GLU A 174 -0.29 3.30 3.49
C GLU A 174 -0.55 4.78 3.82
N ILE A 175 -1.06 4.98 5.02
CA ILE A 175 -1.31 6.27 5.64
C ILE A 175 -0.15 6.59 6.58
N LYS A 176 0.20 7.87 6.68
CA LYS A 176 1.07 8.41 7.72
C LYS A 176 0.29 9.38 8.59
N ALA A 177 0.62 9.50 9.87
CA ALA A 177 0.07 10.51 10.77
C ALA A 177 -1.47 10.66 10.71
N SER A 178 -2.19 9.54 10.60
CA SER A 178 -3.67 9.50 10.62
C SER A 178 -4.33 10.39 9.56
N LEU A 179 -3.69 10.52 8.40
CA LEU A 179 -4.19 11.30 7.26
C LEU A 179 -4.34 12.82 7.57
N ASP A 180 -3.58 13.33 8.53
CA ASP A 180 -3.62 14.75 8.94
C ASP A 180 -3.26 15.70 7.77
N PRO A 181 -4.18 16.56 7.30
CA PRO A 181 -3.93 17.44 6.15
C PRO A 181 -2.69 18.34 6.32
N GLU A 182 -2.44 18.87 7.52
CA GLU A 182 -1.30 19.77 7.76
C GLU A 182 0.02 18.99 7.74
N PHE A 183 0.02 17.75 8.26
CA PHE A 183 1.17 16.86 8.14
C PHE A 183 1.47 16.54 6.68
N TYR A 184 0.45 16.17 5.90
CA TYR A 184 0.62 15.80 4.48
C TYR A 184 1.10 16.97 3.63
N LYS A 185 0.55 18.16 3.86
CA LYS A 185 0.98 19.38 3.18
C LYS A 185 2.44 19.70 3.48
N LYS A 186 2.82 19.69 4.76
CA LYS A 186 4.15 20.08 5.22
C LYS A 186 5.23 19.05 4.90
N PHE A 187 4.96 17.77 5.12
CA PHE A 187 5.99 16.71 5.10
C PHE A 187 5.87 15.71 3.95
N MET A 188 4.76 15.75 3.18
CA MET A 188 4.53 14.83 2.06
C MET A 188 4.28 15.56 0.72
N THR A 189 4.20 16.89 0.77
CA THR A 189 3.85 17.76 -0.37
C THR A 189 2.50 17.38 -0.98
N VAL A 190 1.50 17.06 -0.15
CA VAL A 190 0.16 16.66 -0.58
C VAL A 190 -0.85 17.68 -0.07
N ASP A 191 -1.47 18.42 -0.99
CA ASP A 191 -2.37 19.53 -0.65
C ASP A 191 -3.80 19.08 -0.30
N ASN A 192 -4.19 17.87 -0.72
CA ASN A 192 -5.55 17.37 -0.52
C ASN A 192 -5.53 15.89 -0.16
N THR A 193 -5.68 15.58 1.13
CA THR A 193 -5.76 14.20 1.62
C THR A 193 -7.12 13.55 1.36
N GLU A 194 -8.16 14.33 1.04
CA GLU A 194 -9.51 13.79 0.79
C GLU A 194 -9.54 12.83 -0.41
N ILE A 195 -8.70 13.06 -1.41
CA ILE A 195 -8.61 12.16 -2.58
C ILE A 195 -8.18 10.75 -2.19
N ILE A 196 -7.30 10.61 -1.18
CA ILE A 196 -6.84 9.31 -0.65
C ILE A 196 -8.03 8.57 -0.04
N PHE A 197 -8.85 9.29 0.73
CA PHE A 197 -10.06 8.73 1.35
C PHE A 197 -11.16 8.40 0.32
N GLN A 198 -11.34 9.23 -0.70
CA GLN A 198 -12.24 8.95 -1.83
C GLN A 198 -11.80 7.69 -2.58
N ASN A 199 -10.50 7.52 -2.82
CA ASN A 199 -9.97 6.34 -3.48
C ASN A 199 -10.10 5.09 -2.61
N LEU A 200 -9.91 5.18 -1.29
CA LEU A 200 -10.24 4.09 -0.35
C LEU A 200 -11.69 3.61 -0.51
N ARG A 201 -12.66 4.53 -0.55
CA ARG A 201 -14.07 4.21 -0.85
C ARG A 201 -14.22 3.53 -2.22
N GLN A 202 -13.48 4.00 -3.22
CA GLN A 202 -13.55 3.44 -4.56
C GLN A 202 -12.97 2.01 -4.63
N LEU A 203 -11.88 1.70 -3.92
CA LEU A 203 -11.33 0.34 -3.82
C LEU A 203 -12.36 -0.62 -3.22
N LYS A 204 -12.99 -0.21 -2.12
CA LYS A 204 -14.08 -0.97 -1.48
C LYS A 204 -15.28 -1.18 -2.39
N LYS A 205 -15.71 -0.14 -3.10
CA LYS A 205 -16.80 -0.22 -4.09
C LYS A 205 -16.51 -1.24 -5.20
N GLN A 206 -15.24 -1.42 -5.59
CA GLN A 206 -14.82 -2.44 -6.57
C GLN A 206 -14.57 -3.83 -5.96
N ARG A 207 -14.87 -4.03 -4.67
CA ARG A 207 -14.64 -5.29 -3.93
C ARG A 207 -13.18 -5.73 -3.88
N ILE A 208 -12.26 -4.78 -3.94
CA ILE A 208 -10.84 -5.05 -3.67
C ILE A 208 -10.69 -5.26 -2.16
N PHE A 209 -9.95 -6.27 -1.74
CA PHE A 209 -9.65 -6.49 -0.32
C PHE A 209 -8.72 -5.38 0.18
N VAL A 210 -9.05 -4.73 1.30
CA VAL A 210 -8.28 -3.57 1.79
C VAL A 210 -7.86 -3.78 3.23
N GLU A 211 -6.58 -3.53 3.50
CA GLU A 211 -6.06 -3.23 4.84
C GLU A 211 -5.46 -1.83 4.85
N ILE A 212 -5.46 -1.18 6.01
CA ILE A 212 -4.90 0.16 6.18
C ILE A 212 -3.68 0.04 7.09
N SER A 213 -2.55 0.61 6.68
CA SER A 213 -1.44 0.86 7.58
C SER A 213 -1.35 2.34 7.89
N ASN A 214 -1.11 2.69 9.14
CA ASN A 214 -0.96 4.05 9.62
C ASN A 214 0.36 4.16 10.37
N THR A 215 1.39 4.66 9.69
CA THR A 215 2.69 4.95 10.34
C THR A 215 2.54 6.15 11.24
N ILE A 216 2.87 5.97 12.52
CA ILE A 216 2.84 7.02 13.53
C ILE A 216 4.24 7.63 13.64
N ILE A 217 4.40 8.91 13.31
CA ILE A 217 5.72 9.58 13.37
C ILE A 217 5.77 10.34 14.70
N PRO A 218 6.75 10.06 15.59
CA PRO A 218 6.79 10.70 16.90
C PRO A 218 6.98 12.22 16.77
N GLN A 219 6.44 12.98 17.72
CA GLN A 219 6.52 14.45 17.84
C GLN A 219 5.71 15.25 16.81
N ILE A 220 5.50 14.72 15.60
CA ILE A 220 4.86 15.46 14.50
C ILE A 220 3.65 14.76 13.88
N GLY A 221 3.46 13.47 14.15
CA GLY A 221 2.41 12.63 13.58
C GLY A 221 1.89 11.57 14.55
N ASP A 222 2.01 11.83 15.86
CA ASP A 222 1.65 10.93 16.97
C ASP A 222 0.47 11.41 17.81
N ASN A 223 -0.37 12.26 17.22
CA ASN A 223 -1.59 12.70 17.85
C ASN A 223 -2.61 11.53 17.94
N VAL A 224 -2.78 11.01 19.15
CA VAL A 224 -3.69 9.90 19.48
C VAL A 224 -5.15 10.23 19.13
N GLU A 225 -5.57 11.48 19.31
CA GLU A 225 -6.93 11.95 18.99
C GLU A 225 -7.18 11.96 17.48
N GLN A 226 -6.16 12.28 16.67
CA GLN A 226 -6.26 12.15 15.21
C GLN A 226 -6.37 10.69 14.77
N CYS A 227 -5.74 9.75 15.50
CA CYS A 227 -5.91 8.31 15.25
C CYS A 227 -7.37 7.89 15.49
N ARG A 228 -7.99 8.33 16.59
CA ARG A 228 -9.41 8.10 16.88
C ARG A 228 -10.31 8.61 15.76
N LYS A 229 -10.17 9.89 15.39
CA LYS A 229 -10.98 10.53 14.34
C LYS A 229 -10.83 9.84 12.99
N PHE A 230 -9.62 9.46 12.62
CA PHE A 230 -9.39 8.73 11.38
C PHE A 230 -10.08 7.36 11.41
N ALA A 231 -9.96 6.62 12.52
CA ALA A 231 -10.64 5.33 12.68
C ALA A 231 -12.18 5.46 12.68
N GLU A 232 -12.74 6.49 13.32
CA GLU A 232 -14.19 6.78 13.29
C GLU A 232 -14.69 7.05 11.88
N ARG A 233 -13.87 7.74 11.08
CA ARG A 233 -14.17 7.97 9.69
C ARG A 233 -14.18 6.66 8.88
N ILE A 234 -13.24 5.75 9.13
CA ILE A 234 -13.22 4.42 8.51
C ILE A 234 -14.47 3.61 8.91
N THR A 235 -14.85 3.60 10.19
CA THR A 235 -16.03 2.84 10.64
C THR A 235 -17.34 3.42 10.15
N THR A 236 -17.42 4.75 9.98
CA THR A 236 -18.62 5.46 9.51
C THR A 236 -18.80 5.36 7.99
N ASP A 237 -17.74 5.60 7.22
CA ASP A 237 -17.83 5.72 5.75
C ASP A 237 -17.48 4.42 4.99
N LEU A 238 -16.81 3.47 5.66
CA LEU A 238 -16.37 2.19 5.08
C LEU A 238 -16.95 1.00 5.87
N GLU A 239 -16.11 0.30 6.64
CA GLU A 239 -16.52 -0.87 7.40
C GLU A 239 -15.59 -1.08 8.61
N SER A 240 -16.13 -1.58 9.72
CA SER A 240 -15.37 -1.91 10.93
C SER A 240 -14.48 -3.15 10.80
N GLU A 241 -14.65 -3.91 9.72
CA GLU A 241 -13.92 -5.15 9.43
C GLU A 241 -12.64 -4.94 8.63
N ILE A 242 -12.32 -3.72 8.17
CA ILE A 242 -11.02 -3.40 7.57
C ILE A 242 -9.94 -3.53 8.64
N PRO A 243 -8.97 -4.44 8.47
CA PRO A 243 -7.80 -4.50 9.34
C PRO A 243 -7.03 -3.19 9.33
N PHE A 244 -6.67 -2.71 10.51
CA PHE A 244 -5.95 -1.46 10.71
C PHE A 244 -4.63 -1.70 11.44
N HIS A 245 -3.52 -1.29 10.85
CA HIS A 245 -2.19 -1.44 11.42
C HIS A 245 -1.69 -0.10 11.91
N VAL A 246 -1.46 0.04 13.21
CA VAL A 246 -0.71 1.15 13.80
C VAL A 246 0.77 0.80 13.68
N VAL A 247 1.51 1.48 12.80
CA VAL A 247 2.88 1.07 12.43
C VAL A 247 3.91 1.96 13.11
N GLN A 248 4.90 1.33 13.73
CA GLN A 248 6.05 2.03 14.29
C GLN A 248 6.88 2.69 13.19
N PHE A 249 7.12 3.99 13.32
CA PHE A 249 8.16 4.67 12.54
C PHE A 249 9.53 4.21 13.08
N GLN A 250 10.41 3.84 12.15
CA GLN A 250 11.81 3.49 12.44
C GLN A 250 12.70 4.49 11.67
N PRO A 251 13.60 5.22 12.35
CA PRO A 251 14.45 6.19 11.68
C PRO A 251 15.40 5.49 10.71
N GLY A 252 15.38 5.94 9.46
CA GLY A 252 16.36 5.54 8.45
C GLY A 252 17.65 6.34 8.56
N SER A 253 18.67 5.96 7.77
CA SER A 253 19.98 6.62 7.76
C SER A 253 19.95 8.12 7.43
N LYS A 254 18.96 8.58 6.66
CA LYS A 254 18.78 10.00 6.28
C LYS A 254 17.73 10.75 7.11
N THR A 255 16.99 10.05 7.97
CA THR A 255 15.90 10.63 8.77
C THR A 255 16.20 10.39 10.24
N THR A 256 17.20 11.11 10.75
CA THR A 256 17.70 10.97 12.13
C THR A 256 17.09 11.97 13.09
N GLU A 257 16.24 12.87 12.61
CA GLU A 257 15.62 13.93 13.42
C GLU A 257 14.61 13.40 14.45
N PHE A 258 14.02 12.23 14.18
CA PHE A 258 12.99 11.62 15.01
C PHE A 258 13.43 10.24 15.49
N PRO A 259 13.20 9.86 16.76
CA PRO A 259 13.47 8.50 17.22
C PRO A 259 12.45 7.51 16.63
N ALA A 260 12.63 6.23 16.89
CA ALA A 260 11.55 5.27 16.67
C ALA A 260 10.33 5.62 17.53
N THR A 261 9.11 5.41 17.03
CA THR A 261 7.89 5.71 17.79
C THR A 261 7.85 4.85 19.06
N PRO A 262 7.66 5.44 20.25
CA PRO A 262 7.54 4.66 21.48
C PRO A 262 6.38 3.66 21.41
N ILE A 263 6.59 2.43 21.88
CA ILE A 263 5.53 1.39 21.89
C ILE A 263 4.29 1.87 22.64
N ALA A 264 4.47 2.54 23.78
CA ALA A 264 3.37 3.13 24.55
C ALA A 264 2.51 4.12 23.75
N THR A 265 3.08 4.82 22.77
CA THR A 265 2.33 5.70 21.87
C THR A 265 1.49 4.88 20.89
N LEU A 266 2.05 3.80 20.34
CA LEU A 266 1.34 2.88 19.44
C LEU A 266 0.17 2.19 20.16
N GLU A 267 0.37 1.74 21.40
CA GLU A 267 -0.66 1.13 22.24
C GLU A 267 -1.82 2.10 22.52
N LYS A 268 -1.52 3.36 22.87
CA LYS A 268 -2.55 4.40 23.03
C LYS A 268 -3.34 4.63 21.74
N CYS A 269 -2.66 4.69 20.59
CA CYS A 269 -3.32 4.81 19.30
C CYS A 269 -4.21 3.58 19.01
N MET A 270 -3.70 2.38 19.25
CA MET A 270 -4.44 1.12 19.08
C MET A 270 -5.71 1.11 19.93
N ASP A 271 -5.65 1.55 21.17
CA ASP A 271 -6.81 1.59 22.07
C ASP A 271 -7.89 2.55 21.58
N GLU A 272 -7.51 3.74 21.10
CA GLU A 272 -8.48 4.67 20.51
C GLU A 272 -9.07 4.17 19.18
N VAL A 273 -8.27 3.52 18.33
CA VAL A 273 -8.75 2.90 17.08
C VAL A 273 -9.75 1.77 17.38
N LYS A 274 -9.52 0.97 18.43
CA LYS A 274 -10.50 -0.04 18.89
C LYS A 274 -11.77 0.60 19.44
N LYS A 275 -11.67 1.66 20.24
CA LYS A 275 -12.84 2.40 20.78
C LYS A 275 -13.69 3.02 19.69
N ALA A 276 -13.07 3.45 18.59
CA ALA A 276 -13.76 3.92 17.38
C ALA A 276 -14.52 2.82 16.62
N GLY A 277 -14.38 1.55 17.02
CA GLY A 277 -15.16 0.42 16.52
C GLY A 277 -14.45 -0.48 15.52
N ILE A 278 -13.16 -0.26 15.23
CA ILE A 278 -12.39 -1.17 14.36
C ILE A 278 -12.18 -2.52 15.07
N ARG A 279 -12.53 -3.61 14.40
CA ARG A 279 -12.52 -4.96 14.99
C ARG A 279 -11.12 -5.58 15.05
N TYR A 280 -10.28 -5.26 14.08
CA TYR A 280 -8.95 -5.82 13.92
C TYR A 280 -7.92 -4.70 13.87
N VAL A 281 -7.19 -4.55 14.97
CA VAL A 281 -6.13 -3.55 15.10
C VAL A 281 -4.83 -4.25 15.44
N TYR A 282 -3.77 -3.92 14.72
CA TYR A 282 -2.43 -4.49 14.87
C TYR A 282 -1.40 -3.41 15.17
N ILE A 283 -0.30 -3.79 15.81
CA ILE A 283 0.88 -2.94 15.94
C ILE A 283 1.97 -3.47 15.01
N GLY A 284 2.26 -2.75 13.93
CA GLY A 284 3.28 -3.13 12.95
C GLY A 284 4.69 -2.66 13.32
N ASN A 285 5.71 -3.30 12.75
CA ASN A 285 7.15 -2.99 12.93
C ASN A 285 7.68 -3.11 14.37
N VAL A 286 6.95 -3.76 15.28
CA VAL A 286 7.41 -4.10 16.63
C VAL A 286 7.56 -5.62 16.72
N ALA A 287 8.77 -6.10 17.05
CA ALA A 287 9.02 -7.53 17.16
C ALA A 287 8.33 -8.14 18.39
N GLU A 288 7.80 -9.36 18.23
CA GLU A 288 7.17 -10.16 19.29
C GLU A 288 6.06 -9.46 20.09
N HIS A 289 5.36 -8.50 19.48
CA HIS A 289 4.25 -7.80 20.14
C HIS A 289 2.96 -8.64 20.08
N GLU A 290 2.22 -8.74 21.19
CA GLU A 290 0.98 -9.55 21.24
C GLU A 290 -0.05 -9.11 20.19
N ALA A 291 -0.15 -7.80 19.97
CA ALA A 291 -0.95 -7.18 18.90
C ALA A 291 -0.53 -7.55 17.47
N ASN A 292 0.40 -8.48 17.24
CA ASN A 292 0.63 -9.11 15.93
C ASN A 292 -0.27 -10.33 15.69
N ASN A 293 -0.81 -10.91 16.76
CA ASN A 293 -1.68 -12.07 16.71
C ASN A 293 -3.10 -11.66 16.34
N THR A 294 -3.82 -12.54 15.66
CA THR A 294 -5.24 -12.35 15.37
C THR A 294 -6.08 -13.16 16.35
N TYR A 295 -6.99 -12.50 17.05
CA TYR A 295 -7.98 -13.10 17.93
C TYR A 295 -9.39 -12.89 17.38
N CYS A 296 -10.33 -13.80 17.65
CA CYS A 296 -11.73 -13.61 17.28
C CYS A 296 -12.31 -12.39 18.01
N TYR A 297 -12.88 -11.42 17.28
CA TYR A 297 -13.47 -10.23 17.93
C TYR A 297 -14.73 -10.53 18.76
N ASN A 298 -15.34 -11.72 18.58
CA ASN A 298 -16.52 -12.15 19.34
C ASN A 298 -16.15 -12.93 20.61
N CYS A 299 -15.38 -14.02 20.49
CA CYS A 299 -15.09 -14.91 21.63
C CYS A 299 -13.64 -14.89 22.11
N ARG A 300 -12.79 -14.03 21.53
CA ARG A 300 -11.35 -13.87 21.85
C ARG A 300 -10.47 -15.11 21.63
N GLU A 301 -10.99 -16.16 20.98
CA GLU A 301 -10.20 -17.33 20.58
C GLU A 301 -8.97 -16.90 19.74
N PRO A 302 -7.74 -17.37 20.05
CA PRO A 302 -6.56 -17.13 19.23
C PRO A 302 -6.67 -17.83 17.87
N LEU A 303 -6.81 -17.04 16.80
CA LEU A 303 -6.99 -17.53 15.43
C LEU A 303 -5.67 -17.71 14.70
N ILE A 304 -4.79 -16.71 14.75
CA ILE A 304 -3.46 -16.75 14.12
C ILE A 304 -2.43 -16.21 15.10
N GLN A 305 -1.39 -16.99 15.33
CA GLN A 305 -0.21 -16.57 16.08
C GLN A 305 0.91 -16.25 15.10
N ARG A 306 1.53 -15.08 15.28
CA ARG A 306 2.66 -14.58 14.49
C ARG A 306 3.84 -14.29 15.39
N SER A 307 5.03 -14.32 14.80
CA SER A 307 6.28 -13.96 15.44
C SER A 307 7.27 -13.54 14.37
N ASN A 308 8.03 -12.50 14.65
CA ASN A 308 9.00 -11.91 13.73
C ASN A 308 8.44 -11.68 12.30
N GLY A 309 7.18 -11.25 12.21
CA GLY A 309 6.52 -10.97 10.93
C GLY A 309 6.20 -12.21 10.09
N ALA A 310 6.12 -13.40 10.69
CA ALA A 310 5.72 -14.63 10.02
C ALA A 310 4.65 -15.39 10.81
N LEU A 311 3.80 -16.12 10.10
CA LEU A 311 2.81 -17.02 10.70
C LEU A 311 3.51 -18.18 11.42
N LYS A 312 3.20 -18.38 12.70
CA LYS A 312 3.65 -19.53 13.51
C LYS A 312 2.58 -20.62 13.62
N LYS A 313 1.33 -20.22 13.84
CA LYS A 313 0.21 -21.15 14.03
C LYS A 313 -1.08 -20.54 13.50
N SER A 314 -1.88 -21.34 12.83
CA SER A 314 -3.26 -20.98 12.44
C SER A 314 -4.22 -22.01 13.00
N GLN A 315 -5.30 -21.53 13.60
CA GLN A 315 -6.44 -22.33 14.09
C GLN A 315 -7.72 -22.04 13.30
N LEU A 316 -7.59 -21.32 12.17
CA LEU A 316 -8.74 -20.98 11.34
C LEU A 316 -9.37 -22.22 10.72
N SER A 317 -10.69 -22.31 10.81
CA SER A 317 -11.49 -23.23 9.99
C SER A 317 -11.95 -22.47 8.75
N LYS A 318 -11.12 -22.49 7.70
CA LYS A 318 -11.26 -21.60 6.53
C LYS A 318 -11.29 -20.12 6.93
N ASP A 319 -12.42 -19.44 6.73
CA ASP A 319 -12.65 -18.04 7.10
C ASP A 319 -13.44 -17.90 8.41
N ARG A 320 -13.50 -18.95 9.25
CA ARG A 320 -14.30 -18.97 10.48
C ARG A 320 -13.49 -19.24 11.74
N CYS A 321 -13.96 -18.66 12.83
CA CYS A 321 -13.51 -18.99 14.18
C CYS A 321 -13.87 -20.45 14.51
N PRO A 322 -12.92 -21.30 14.93
CA PRO A 322 -13.19 -22.70 15.24
C PRO A 322 -14.06 -22.87 16.50
N ASN A 323 -14.05 -21.89 17.41
CA ASN A 323 -14.77 -21.96 18.68
C ASN A 323 -16.23 -21.50 18.54
N CYS A 324 -16.47 -20.27 18.06
CA CYS A 324 -17.83 -19.72 17.94
C CYS A 324 -18.45 -19.76 16.53
N GLY A 325 -17.74 -20.25 15.52
CA GLY A 325 -18.25 -20.38 14.14
C GLY A 325 -18.42 -19.07 13.37
N LEU A 326 -18.14 -17.92 14.00
CA LEU A 326 -18.23 -16.60 13.40
C LEU A 326 -17.33 -16.52 12.16
N LYS A 327 -17.90 -16.04 11.05
CA LYS A 327 -17.13 -15.70 9.86
C LYS A 327 -16.31 -14.44 10.11
N ILE A 328 -15.02 -14.54 9.88
CA ILE A 328 -14.06 -13.46 9.97
C ILE A 328 -13.70 -13.01 8.55
N ASN A 329 -13.43 -11.72 8.37
CA ASN A 329 -13.00 -11.16 7.09
C ASN A 329 -11.55 -11.58 6.74
N PHE A 330 -11.36 -12.87 6.45
CA PHE A 330 -10.14 -13.47 5.94
C PHE A 330 -10.35 -13.92 4.50
N ILE A 331 -9.35 -13.71 3.65
CA ILE A 331 -9.19 -14.39 2.37
C ILE A 331 -8.17 -15.52 2.59
N VAL A 332 -8.61 -16.76 2.41
CA VAL A 332 -7.78 -17.97 2.57
C VAL A 332 -7.91 -18.84 1.33
N ASP A 333 -6.97 -19.76 1.14
CA ASP A 333 -7.14 -20.82 0.14
C ASP A 333 -8.30 -21.77 0.53
N LYS A 334 -8.93 -22.35 -0.49
CA LYS A 334 -10.20 -23.08 -0.38
C LYS A 334 -10.12 -24.42 0.36
#